data_AF-A0A0B1P7W3-F1
#
_entry.id   AF-A0A0B1P7W3-F1
#
_cell.length_a   1.000
_cell.length_b   1.000
_cell.length_c   1.000
_cell.angle_alpha   90.00
_cell.angle_beta   90.00
_cell.angle_gamma   90.00
#
_symmetry.space_group_name_H-M   'P 1'
#
loop_
_entity.id
_entity.type
_entity.pdbx_description
1 polymer ?
#
loop_
_entity_poly.entity_id
_entity_poly.type
_entity_poly.pdbx_seq_one_letter_code
_entity_poly.pdbx_strand_id
1 'polypeptide(L)'
;MATQKKYAVGSGESSAAIKQECLTDTNQSNNSTKSPRIKNPNPMWKYMGLGENFHPRLPSRNWIIFLTIVGSFSATVVYDKREKKRNQLKWCKLVEHVAKQHLDPRKMPRKIAIYLEAPPQDGLRAAQDHFKEFIKPILVSSGLDWEFIQGRKEGDIREQVIDRIMHSRLSPEEKIEKDFIAQFRMKNKVTDFEGPGGDIVIGRHTWKEYIQGLHEGWIAIPKDSEDLASKSQNNNDITDSIISSETPQGDRSSSSDYKLMDSSETLVLPRPYFNTHRYFMSPLLEDIPSELEPSVPISFPHLLGFLNTPKRIYRFLNRRKLADSIGREIAAAILSSYRPYHIFEDLEPSELSTKRNSQYIDHNESSYSESFEQQVALQDEEKDWHKSVWAQQDAEPKRLWSCPLVLDPRIATRMRRYELSPEEEEKANRIEIHEEEVEGWIKGNIRSLWRAGVTALFP
;
A
#
# COMPACT_ATOMS: atom_id res chain seq x y z
N MET A 1 -1.76 -8.77 -57.04
CA MET A 1 -1.61 -7.32 -57.25
C MET A 1 -0.62 -6.76 -56.23
N ALA A 2 0.65 -6.66 -56.62
CA ALA A 2 1.69 -5.95 -55.89
C ALA A 2 2.64 -5.40 -56.95
N THR A 3 2.89 -4.10 -56.94
CA THR A 3 3.77 -3.39 -57.87
C THR A 3 4.98 -2.87 -57.10
N GLN A 4 6.18 -3.28 -57.53
CA GLN A 4 7.45 -2.62 -57.27
C GLN A 4 8.04 -2.20 -58.64
N LYS A 5 8.50 -0.94 -58.74
CA LYS A 5 9.31 -0.39 -59.86
C LYS A 5 10.61 0.13 -59.24
N LYS A 6 11.77 -0.45 -59.56
CA LYS A 6 12.71 -0.14 -60.67
C LYS A 6 13.35 1.25 -60.55
N TYR A 7 14.69 1.30 -60.47
CA TYR A 7 15.67 2.02 -61.33
C TYR A 7 17.07 1.47 -60.93
N ALA A 8 17.78 0.71 -61.78
CA ALA A 8 18.61 1.05 -62.94
C ALA A 8 20.08 1.39 -62.56
N VAL A 9 20.99 0.64 -63.19
CA VAL A 9 22.43 0.47 -62.94
C VAL A 9 23.24 1.11 -64.09
N GLY A 10 24.47 1.54 -63.80
CA GLY A 10 25.57 1.70 -64.77
C GLY A 10 26.49 2.88 -64.41
N SER A 11 27.64 2.72 -63.76
CA SER A 11 28.95 2.16 -64.22
C SER A 11 29.73 3.08 -65.16
N GLY A 12 30.99 3.40 -64.80
CA GLY A 12 32.00 3.88 -65.76
C GLY A 12 33.02 4.86 -65.18
N GLU A 13 34.25 4.41 -65.04
CA GLU A 13 35.38 4.99 -64.30
C GLU A 13 36.29 5.94 -65.12
N SER A 14 36.98 6.85 -64.40
CA SER A 14 38.38 7.32 -64.58
C SER A 14 38.79 8.00 -65.91
N SER A 15 39.67 9.00 -66.03
CA SER A 15 40.94 9.27 -65.34
C SER A 15 41.55 10.61 -65.84
N ALA A 16 42.30 11.28 -64.94
CA ALA A 16 43.62 11.93 -65.09
C ALA A 16 43.93 13.10 -66.07
N ALA A 17 44.94 13.89 -65.62
CA ALA A 17 45.83 14.87 -66.28
C ALA A 17 45.35 16.35 -66.27
N ILE A 18 46.00 17.40 -65.71
CA ILE A 18 47.40 17.85 -65.41
C ILE A 18 47.65 19.20 -66.14
N LYS A 19 48.18 20.20 -65.40
CA LYS A 19 48.85 21.49 -65.78
C LYS A 19 47.92 22.65 -66.26
N GLN A 20 48.15 23.94 -65.96
CA GLN A 20 49.29 24.68 -65.42
C GLN A 20 48.89 26.09 -64.90
N GLU A 21 49.60 26.55 -63.87
CA GLU A 21 50.08 27.91 -63.54
C GLU A 21 49.17 29.17 -63.48
N CYS A 22 49.20 29.85 -62.32
CA CYS A 22 49.58 31.26 -62.26
C CYS A 22 50.15 31.65 -60.87
N LEU A 23 51.19 32.49 -60.90
CA LEU A 23 52.01 32.98 -59.80
C LEU A 23 51.32 34.10 -58.99
N THR A 24 51.64 34.23 -57.70
CA THR A 24 52.21 35.46 -57.08
C THR A 24 52.37 35.32 -55.55
N ASP A 25 53.64 35.39 -55.12
CA ASP A 25 54.20 36.19 -54.03
C ASP A 25 53.73 36.07 -52.57
N THR A 26 54.62 35.46 -51.78
CA THR A 26 55.17 35.92 -50.49
C THR A 26 54.25 36.61 -49.47
N ASN A 27 54.05 35.96 -48.32
CA ASN A 27 54.69 36.42 -47.08
C ASN A 27 54.52 35.38 -45.94
N GLN A 28 55.66 34.89 -45.47
CA GLN A 28 55.77 34.18 -44.20
C GLN A 28 55.52 35.17 -43.06
N SER A 29 54.63 34.83 -42.13
CA SER A 29 54.79 35.25 -40.74
C SER A 29 54.56 34.04 -39.83
N ASN A 30 55.67 33.59 -39.25
CA ASN A 30 55.72 32.59 -38.19
C ASN A 30 55.06 33.18 -36.94
N ASN A 31 53.82 32.79 -36.65
CA ASN A 31 53.29 32.87 -35.30
C ASN A 31 53.28 31.47 -34.70
N SER A 32 54.43 31.07 -34.15
CA SER A 32 54.52 29.97 -33.20
C SER A 32 53.74 30.38 -31.95
N THR A 33 52.50 29.91 -31.85
CA THR A 33 51.74 29.92 -30.60
C THR A 33 52.51 29.09 -29.58
N LYS A 34 53.21 29.78 -28.65
CA LYS A 34 53.84 29.15 -27.49
C LYS A 34 52.77 28.32 -26.77
N SER A 35 52.94 27.00 -26.76
CA SER A 35 52.14 26.13 -25.91
C SER A 35 52.31 26.56 -24.45
N PRO A 36 51.22 26.64 -23.66
CA PRO A 36 51.32 27.09 -22.28
C PRO A 36 52.18 26.09 -21.50
N ARG A 37 53.21 26.59 -20.80
CA ARG A 37 54.04 25.79 -19.90
C ARG A 37 53.14 25.14 -18.84
N ILE A 38 53.04 23.82 -18.87
CA ILE A 38 52.33 23.04 -17.86
C ILE A 38 53.08 23.23 -16.54
N LYS A 39 52.41 23.80 -15.53
CA LYS A 39 52.98 23.96 -14.19
C LYS A 39 53.17 22.58 -13.55
N ASN A 40 54.30 22.37 -12.89
CA ASN A 40 54.56 21.13 -12.15
C ASN A 40 53.44 20.91 -11.12
N PRO A 41 52.87 19.70 -11.02
CA PRO A 41 51.80 19.42 -10.07
C PRO A 41 52.29 19.54 -8.63
N ASN A 42 51.37 19.85 -7.71
CA ASN A 42 51.69 19.96 -6.29
C ASN A 42 52.31 18.66 -5.77
N PRO A 43 53.43 18.71 -5.03
CA PRO A 43 54.13 17.52 -4.56
C PRO A 43 53.30 16.69 -3.57
N MET A 44 52.27 17.28 -2.95
CA MET A 44 51.30 16.59 -2.11
C MET A 44 50.68 15.35 -2.78
N TRP A 45 50.45 15.38 -4.09
CA TRP A 45 49.86 14.25 -4.82
C TRP A 45 50.80 13.04 -4.90
N LYS A 46 52.12 13.28 -4.93
CA LYS A 46 53.15 12.24 -4.85
C LYS A 46 53.15 11.58 -3.48
N TYR A 47 53.09 12.37 -2.41
CA TYR A 47 53.05 11.85 -1.04
C TYR A 47 51.75 11.11 -0.71
N MET A 48 50.66 11.42 -1.42
CA MET A 48 49.38 10.72 -1.29
C MET A 48 49.28 9.45 -2.17
N GLY A 49 50.35 9.07 -2.88
CA GLY A 49 50.41 7.84 -3.68
C GLY A 49 49.72 7.91 -5.05
N LEU A 50 49.22 9.08 -5.47
CA LEU A 50 48.48 9.27 -6.73
C LEU A 50 49.40 9.50 -7.94
N GLY A 51 50.71 9.52 -7.73
CA GLY A 51 51.74 9.66 -8.77
C GLY A 51 52.06 11.12 -9.13
N GLU A 52 53.21 11.31 -9.76
CA GLU A 52 53.74 12.63 -10.12
C GLU A 52 53.00 13.30 -11.28
N ASN A 53 52.22 12.54 -12.06
CA ASN A 53 51.51 13.01 -13.25
C ASN A 53 50.00 13.25 -13.01
N PHE A 54 49.53 13.20 -11.76
CA PHE A 54 48.12 13.39 -11.45
C PHE A 54 47.74 14.87 -11.51
N HIS A 55 46.96 15.23 -12.53
CA HIS A 55 46.35 16.55 -12.66
C HIS A 55 44.84 16.44 -12.45
N PRO A 56 44.29 16.83 -11.27
CA PRO A 56 42.85 16.81 -11.06
C PRO A 56 42.19 17.80 -12.03
N ARG A 57 41.56 17.27 -13.08
CA ARG A 57 40.72 18.06 -13.98
C ARG A 57 39.32 18.10 -13.40
N LEU A 58 38.73 19.28 -13.37
CA LEU A 58 37.31 19.41 -13.05
C LEU A 58 36.50 18.62 -14.09
N PRO A 59 35.43 17.92 -13.67
CA PRO A 59 34.52 17.29 -14.61
C PRO A 59 34.01 18.33 -15.62
N SER A 60 33.77 17.90 -16.87
CA SER A 60 33.24 18.80 -17.90
C SER A 60 31.84 19.31 -17.51
N ARG A 61 31.37 20.40 -18.15
CA ARG A 61 30.04 20.99 -17.87
C ARG A 61 28.91 19.94 -17.87
N ASN A 62 28.88 19.05 -18.86
CA ASN A 62 27.85 18.02 -18.95
C ASN A 62 27.96 16.99 -17.81
N TRP A 63 29.18 16.64 -17.40
CA TRP A 63 29.43 15.78 -16.25
C TRP A 63 29.01 16.45 -14.93
N ILE A 64 29.25 17.75 -14.75
CA ILE A 64 28.78 18.48 -13.57
C ILE A 64 27.25 18.49 -13.54
N ILE A 65 26.58 18.78 -14.65
CA ILE A 65 25.10 18.76 -14.72
C ILE A 65 24.58 17.36 -14.37
N PHE A 66 25.19 16.32 -14.93
CA PHE A 66 24.81 14.95 -14.64
C PHE A 66 24.99 14.59 -13.15
N LEU A 67 26.18 14.85 -12.59
CA LEU A 67 26.49 14.53 -11.20
C LEU A 67 25.66 15.35 -10.21
N THR A 68 25.33 16.60 -10.53
CA THR A 68 24.47 17.44 -9.68
C THR A 68 23.03 16.94 -9.67
N ILE A 69 22.47 16.53 -10.81
CA ILE A 69 21.11 15.98 -10.88
C ILE A 69 21.04 14.62 -10.17
N VAL A 70 21.96 13.70 -10.48
CA VAL A 70 21.98 12.37 -9.86
C VAL A 70 22.29 12.45 -8.36
N GLY A 71 23.22 13.32 -7.98
CA GLY A 71 23.58 13.58 -6.58
C GLY A 71 22.42 14.16 -5.78
N SER A 72 21.73 15.18 -6.30
CA SER A 72 20.57 15.77 -5.61
C SER A 72 19.39 14.81 -5.49
N PHE A 73 19.07 14.04 -6.54
CA PHE A 73 18.01 13.04 -6.49
C PHE A 73 18.33 11.91 -5.50
N SER A 74 19.55 11.34 -5.57
CA SER A 74 19.98 10.29 -4.64
C SER A 74 20.00 10.77 -3.19
N ALA A 75 20.46 12.00 -2.92
CA ALA A 75 20.42 12.60 -1.60
C ALA A 75 18.98 12.71 -1.07
N THR A 76 18.04 13.13 -1.91
CA THR A 76 16.62 13.24 -1.53
C THR A 76 16.02 11.87 -1.19
N VAL A 77 16.31 10.83 -1.97
CA VAL A 77 15.85 9.45 -1.69
C VAL A 77 16.44 8.89 -0.40
N VAL A 78 17.74 9.12 -0.16
CA VAL A 78 18.40 8.68 1.08
C VAL A 78 17.84 9.43 2.28
N TYR A 79 17.58 10.72 2.15
CA TYR A 79 16.97 11.55 3.19
C TYR A 79 15.56 11.06 3.55
N ASP A 80 14.68 10.87 2.56
CA ASP A 80 13.31 10.40 2.83
C ASP A 80 13.31 9.00 3.47
N LYS A 81 14.17 8.08 3.04
CA LYS A 81 14.33 6.76 3.69
C LYS A 81 14.82 6.86 5.13
N ARG A 82 15.72 7.80 5.44
CA ARG A 82 16.24 8.03 6.80
C ARG A 82 15.14 8.59 7.69
N GLU A 83 14.48 9.67 7.27
CA GLU A 83 13.39 10.30 8.02
C GLU A 83 12.20 9.36 8.21
N LYS A 84 11.86 8.59 7.18
CA LYS A 84 10.84 7.55 7.30
C LYS A 84 11.18 6.55 8.41
N LYS A 85 12.41 6.02 8.44
CA LYS A 85 12.84 5.08 9.50
C LYS A 85 12.82 5.74 10.87
N ARG A 86 13.21 7.01 10.96
CA ARG A 86 13.11 7.81 12.19
C ARG A 86 11.68 7.87 12.69
N ASN A 87 10.72 8.19 11.83
CA ASN A 87 9.29 8.22 12.19
C ASN A 87 8.79 6.84 12.61
N GLN A 88 9.20 5.76 11.93
CA GLN A 88 8.82 4.41 12.33
C GLN A 88 9.35 4.04 13.71
N LEU A 89 10.63 4.32 13.97
CA LEU A 89 11.23 4.08 15.29
C LEU A 89 10.56 4.92 16.38
N LYS A 90 10.05 6.12 16.06
CA LYS A 90 9.35 7.01 17.01
C LYS A 90 8.12 6.31 17.55
N TRP A 91 7.30 5.79 16.63
CA TRP A 91 6.08 5.07 16.96
C TRP A 91 6.37 3.69 17.56
N CYS A 92 7.42 2.99 17.12
CA CYS A 92 7.86 1.74 17.75
C CYS A 92 8.20 1.94 19.22
N LYS A 93 9.02 2.95 19.56
CA LYS A 93 9.41 3.28 20.94
C LYS A 93 8.22 3.66 21.81
N LEU A 94 7.26 4.39 21.24
CA LEU A 94 6.05 4.77 21.96
C LEU A 94 5.29 3.53 22.43
N VAL A 95 5.13 2.55 21.53
CA VAL A 95 4.29 1.38 21.75
C VAL A 95 5.03 0.23 22.46
N GLU A 96 6.36 0.26 22.49
CA GLU A 96 7.23 -0.79 23.07
C GLU A 96 6.85 -1.20 24.50
N HIS A 97 6.28 -0.28 25.28
CA HIS A 97 5.85 -0.58 26.65
C HIS A 97 4.75 -1.65 26.72
N VAL A 98 3.90 -1.76 25.69
CA VAL A 98 2.85 -2.79 25.60
C VAL A 98 3.46 -4.19 25.57
N ALA A 99 4.55 -4.37 24.83
CA ALA A 99 5.25 -5.66 24.72
C ALA A 99 5.88 -6.12 26.05
N LYS A 100 6.18 -5.17 26.96
CA LYS A 100 6.82 -5.44 28.25
C LYS A 100 5.81 -5.77 29.36
N GLN A 101 4.51 -5.67 29.08
CA GLN A 101 3.47 -6.02 30.04
C GLN A 101 3.42 -7.54 30.23
N HIS A 102 3.35 -7.98 31.49
CA HIS A 102 3.28 -9.40 31.81
C HIS A 102 1.84 -9.89 31.63
N LEU A 103 1.66 -11.03 30.97
CA LEU A 103 0.37 -11.68 30.76
C LEU A 103 0.24 -12.93 31.65
N ASP A 104 -0.96 -13.17 32.17
CA ASP A 104 -1.27 -14.41 32.88
C ASP A 104 -1.22 -15.61 31.91
N PRO A 105 -0.51 -16.71 32.23
CA PRO A 105 -0.42 -17.88 31.35
C PRO A 105 -1.76 -18.51 30.95
N ARG A 106 -2.84 -18.23 31.68
CA ARG A 106 -4.20 -18.72 31.38
C ARG A 106 -5.07 -17.74 30.59
N LYS A 107 -4.53 -16.60 30.17
CA LYS A 107 -5.23 -15.61 29.36
C LYS A 107 -4.63 -15.50 27.97
N MET A 108 -5.48 -15.42 26.95
CA MET A 108 -5.02 -15.14 25.59
C MET A 108 -4.62 -13.66 25.44
N PRO A 109 -3.55 -13.35 24.69
CA PRO A 109 -3.19 -11.98 24.35
C PRO A 109 -4.23 -11.35 23.43
N ARG A 110 -4.24 -10.01 23.39
CA ARG A 110 -5.05 -9.25 22.44
C ARG A 110 -4.59 -9.54 21.00
N LYS A 111 -5.56 -9.80 20.12
CA LYS A 111 -5.35 -10.04 18.68
C LYS A 111 -6.03 -8.95 17.86
N ILE A 112 -5.33 -8.44 16.86
CA ILE A 112 -5.84 -7.40 15.93
C ILE A 112 -6.16 -8.05 14.58
N ALA A 113 -7.29 -7.73 13.96
CA ALA A 113 -7.60 -8.16 12.61
C ALA A 113 -7.19 -7.10 11.60
N ILE A 114 -6.54 -7.53 10.51
CA ILE A 114 -6.04 -6.66 9.46
C ILE A 114 -6.69 -7.05 8.14
N TYR A 115 -7.52 -6.14 7.63
CA TYR A 115 -8.22 -6.26 6.37
C TYR A 115 -7.37 -5.69 5.24
N LEU A 116 -7.07 -6.54 4.25
CA LEU A 116 -6.21 -6.25 3.11
C LEU A 116 -6.88 -6.72 1.82
N GLU A 117 -6.88 -5.89 0.80
CA GLU A 117 -7.38 -6.27 -0.53
C GLU A 117 -6.45 -5.76 -1.62
N ALA A 118 -6.49 -6.43 -2.76
CA ALA A 118 -5.89 -5.93 -3.97
C ALA A 118 -6.49 -4.55 -4.33
N PRO A 119 -5.66 -3.50 -4.54
CA PRO A 119 -6.17 -2.26 -5.13
C PRO A 119 -6.73 -2.52 -6.53
N PRO A 120 -7.60 -1.63 -7.04
CA PRO A 120 -8.16 -1.79 -8.37
C PRO A 120 -7.06 -1.91 -9.43
N GLN A 121 -7.20 -2.90 -10.32
CA GLN A 121 -6.33 -3.17 -11.47
C GLN A 121 -4.91 -3.68 -11.13
N ASP A 122 -4.55 -3.81 -9.85
CA ASP A 122 -3.26 -4.36 -9.41
C ASP A 122 -3.47 -5.54 -8.45
N GLY A 123 -2.40 -6.25 -8.08
CA GLY A 123 -2.50 -7.44 -7.24
C GLY A 123 -2.44 -7.13 -5.75
N LEU A 124 -2.77 -8.15 -4.94
CA LEU A 124 -2.67 -8.12 -3.47
C LEU A 124 -1.26 -7.78 -2.96
N ARG A 125 -0.24 -7.96 -3.80
CA ARG A 125 1.16 -7.69 -3.44
C ARG A 125 1.39 -6.23 -3.03
N ALA A 126 0.76 -5.27 -3.71
CA ALA A 126 0.92 -3.86 -3.37
C ALA A 126 0.43 -3.55 -1.95
N ALA A 127 -0.71 -4.12 -1.55
CA ALA A 127 -1.24 -3.98 -0.20
C ALA A 127 -0.37 -4.70 0.85
N GLN A 128 0.13 -5.90 0.53
CA GLN A 128 1.06 -6.63 1.41
C GLN A 128 2.39 -5.89 1.60
N ASP A 129 2.94 -5.30 0.55
CA ASP A 129 4.18 -4.51 0.64
C ASP A 129 3.94 -3.25 1.46
N HIS A 130 2.78 -2.60 1.33
CA HIS A 130 2.39 -1.47 2.18
C HIS A 130 2.30 -1.85 3.67
N PHE A 131 1.65 -2.98 3.97
CA PHE A 131 1.61 -3.52 5.33
C PHE A 131 3.01 -3.79 5.88
N LYS A 132 3.86 -4.50 5.12
CA LYS A 132 5.23 -4.85 5.54
C LYS A 132 6.08 -3.59 5.76
N GLU A 133 5.89 -2.60 4.90
CA GLU A 133 6.72 -1.42 4.84
C GLU A 133 6.35 -0.38 5.92
N PHE A 134 5.07 -0.22 6.29
CA PHE A 134 4.63 0.82 7.24
C PHE A 134 4.05 0.28 8.55
N ILE A 135 3.26 -0.80 8.50
CA ILE A 135 2.42 -1.25 9.61
C ILE A 135 3.16 -2.27 10.48
N LYS A 136 3.75 -3.28 9.83
CA LYS A 136 4.43 -4.41 10.48
C LYS A 136 5.46 -3.99 11.54
N PRO A 137 6.35 -3.01 11.31
CA PRO A 137 7.37 -2.67 12.31
C PRO A 137 6.77 -2.21 13.65
N ILE A 138 5.65 -1.49 13.61
CA ILE A 138 5.00 -0.93 14.80
C ILE A 138 4.25 -2.03 15.55
N LEU A 139 3.51 -2.88 14.84
CA LEU A 139 2.84 -4.05 15.44
C LEU A 139 3.85 -5.00 16.09
N VAL A 140 4.97 -5.31 15.41
CA VAL A 140 6.01 -6.17 15.96
C VAL A 140 6.63 -5.57 17.23
N SER A 141 6.85 -4.26 17.28
CA SER A 141 7.36 -3.61 18.50
C SER A 141 6.40 -3.65 19.68
N SER A 142 5.10 -3.78 19.42
CA SER A 142 4.07 -3.91 20.45
C SER A 142 3.93 -5.30 21.04
N GLY A 143 4.41 -6.33 20.34
CA GLY A 143 4.21 -7.73 20.73
C GLY A 143 2.78 -8.24 20.59
N LEU A 144 1.89 -7.50 19.90
CA LEU A 144 0.53 -7.96 19.61
C LEU A 144 0.49 -8.92 18.42
N ASP A 145 -0.35 -9.95 18.53
CA ASP A 145 -0.65 -10.86 17.45
C ASP A 145 -1.67 -10.25 16.49
N TRP A 146 -1.59 -10.62 15.21
CA TRP A 146 -2.54 -10.16 14.21
C TRP A 146 -3.04 -11.29 13.31
N GLU A 147 -4.28 -11.12 12.82
CA GLU A 147 -4.92 -11.96 11.83
C GLU A 147 -5.00 -11.23 10.50
N PHE A 148 -4.73 -11.91 9.39
CA PHE A 148 -4.94 -11.34 8.07
C PHE A 148 -6.24 -11.83 7.47
N ILE A 149 -7.05 -10.88 7.03
CA ILE A 149 -8.28 -11.10 6.28
C ILE A 149 -7.98 -10.52 4.89
N GLN A 150 -7.78 -11.40 3.91
CA GLN A 150 -7.26 -11.05 2.59
C GLN A 150 -8.34 -11.24 1.52
N GLY A 151 -8.65 -10.16 0.80
CA GLY A 151 -9.48 -10.19 -0.41
C GLY A 151 -8.61 -10.16 -1.67
N ARG A 152 -8.86 -11.07 -2.60
CA ARG A 152 -8.20 -11.07 -3.93
C ARG A 152 -9.09 -10.44 -4.99
N LYS A 153 -10.41 -10.63 -4.85
CA LYS A 153 -11.44 -10.08 -5.69
C LYS A 153 -12.30 -9.11 -4.88
N GLU A 154 -12.94 -8.23 -5.62
CA GLU A 154 -13.98 -7.34 -5.10
C GLU A 154 -15.10 -8.18 -4.47
N GLY A 155 -15.47 -7.85 -3.24
CA GLY A 155 -16.51 -8.51 -2.45
C GLY A 155 -16.01 -9.57 -1.48
N ASP A 156 -14.75 -10.02 -1.61
CA ASP A 156 -14.19 -11.03 -0.71
C ASP A 156 -14.13 -10.52 0.74
N ILE A 157 -13.77 -9.24 0.96
CA ILE A 157 -13.68 -8.67 2.30
C ILE A 157 -15.06 -8.56 2.92
N ARG A 158 -16.02 -8.06 2.16
CA ARG A 158 -17.42 -7.94 2.57
C ARG A 158 -17.94 -9.30 3.06
N GLU A 159 -17.74 -10.35 2.29
CA GLU A 159 -18.18 -11.70 2.66
C GLU A 159 -17.51 -12.20 3.95
N GLN A 160 -16.18 -12.03 4.05
CA GLN A 160 -15.43 -12.43 5.25
C GLN A 160 -15.89 -11.66 6.51
N VAL A 161 -16.25 -10.38 6.38
CA VAL A 161 -16.83 -9.59 7.48
C VAL A 161 -18.19 -10.12 7.89
N ILE A 162 -19.08 -10.39 6.91
CA ILE A 162 -20.41 -10.96 7.18
C ILE A 162 -20.25 -12.30 7.90
N ASP A 163 -19.40 -13.18 7.38
CA ASP A 163 -19.13 -14.47 8.00
C ASP A 163 -18.63 -14.31 9.42
N ARG A 164 -17.69 -13.40 9.67
CA ARG A 164 -17.18 -13.13 11.03
C ARG A 164 -18.30 -12.69 11.99
N ILE A 165 -19.25 -11.87 11.53
CA ILE A 165 -20.42 -11.43 12.31
C ILE A 165 -21.43 -12.58 12.48
N MET A 166 -21.62 -13.45 11.49
CA MET A 166 -22.44 -14.65 11.64
C MET A 166 -21.83 -15.59 12.68
N HIS A 167 -20.52 -15.84 12.61
CA HIS A 167 -19.79 -16.67 13.56
C HIS A 167 -19.78 -16.09 14.96
N SER A 168 -19.65 -14.76 15.11
CA SER A 168 -19.69 -14.11 16.42
C SER A 168 -21.05 -14.23 17.12
N ARG A 169 -22.13 -14.42 16.36
CA ARG A 169 -23.50 -14.63 16.88
C ARG A 169 -23.86 -16.08 17.21
N LEU A 170 -23.09 -17.05 16.70
CA LEU A 170 -23.34 -18.45 17.02
C LEU A 170 -23.35 -18.68 18.54
N SER A 171 -24.24 -19.56 18.98
CA SER A 171 -24.31 -19.95 20.39
C SER A 171 -22.95 -20.51 20.85
N PRO A 172 -22.54 -20.33 22.11
CA PRO A 172 -21.24 -20.80 22.59
C PRO A 172 -21.07 -22.32 22.38
N GLU A 173 -22.14 -23.09 22.50
CA GLU A 173 -22.15 -24.54 22.24
C GLU A 173 -21.82 -24.86 20.77
N GLU A 174 -22.45 -24.18 19.82
CA GLU A 174 -22.19 -24.36 18.39
C GLU A 174 -20.78 -23.90 17.99
N LYS A 175 -20.27 -22.84 18.62
CA LYS A 175 -18.88 -22.38 18.43
C LYS A 175 -17.89 -23.45 18.90
N ILE A 176 -18.15 -24.04 20.07
CA ILE A 176 -17.35 -25.12 20.63
C ILE A 176 -17.36 -26.30 19.65
N GLU A 177 -18.51 -26.72 19.13
CA GLU A 177 -18.60 -27.85 18.19
C GLU A 177 -17.79 -27.64 16.91
N LYS A 178 -17.81 -26.43 16.35
CA LYS A 178 -17.09 -26.09 15.11
C LYS A 178 -15.59 -25.93 15.32
N ASP A 179 -15.18 -25.30 16.43
CA ASP A 179 -13.79 -24.93 16.69
C ASP A 179 -13.11 -25.86 17.71
N PHE A 180 -12.41 -26.89 17.24
CA PHE A 180 -11.61 -27.78 18.09
C PHE A 180 -10.63 -27.04 19.03
N ILE A 181 -10.09 -25.90 18.57
CA ILE A 181 -9.18 -25.05 19.35
C ILE A 181 -9.93 -24.41 20.53
N ALA A 182 -11.17 -23.93 20.32
CA ALA A 182 -11.99 -23.36 21.38
C ALA A 182 -12.36 -24.43 22.43
N GLN A 183 -12.70 -25.66 22.00
CA GLN A 183 -12.94 -26.77 22.92
C GLN A 183 -11.74 -27.04 23.83
N PHE A 184 -10.53 -27.07 23.24
CA PHE A 184 -9.29 -27.30 23.96
C PHE A 184 -9.00 -26.19 24.97
N ARG A 185 -9.25 -24.92 24.61
CA ARG A 185 -9.09 -23.76 25.51
C ARG A 185 -10.04 -23.85 26.70
N MET A 186 -11.31 -24.13 26.45
CA MET A 186 -12.33 -24.29 27.49
C MET A 186 -11.94 -25.40 28.48
N LYS A 187 -11.50 -26.56 27.97
CA LYS A 187 -11.05 -27.68 28.82
C LYS A 187 -9.87 -27.31 29.72
N ASN A 188 -8.97 -26.48 29.22
CA ASN A 188 -7.79 -26.00 29.96
C ASN A 188 -8.05 -24.74 30.80
N LYS A 189 -9.29 -24.24 30.84
CA LYS A 189 -9.68 -23.00 31.54
C LYS A 189 -8.87 -21.79 31.09
N VAL A 190 -8.55 -21.72 29.80
CA VAL A 190 -7.93 -20.56 29.17
C VAL A 190 -9.03 -19.59 28.78
N THR A 191 -8.99 -18.37 29.28
CA THR A 191 -9.97 -17.33 28.93
C THR A 191 -9.51 -16.54 27.71
N ASP A 192 -10.45 -16.17 26.85
CA ASP A 192 -10.19 -15.25 25.76
C ASP A 192 -9.90 -13.83 26.29
N PHE A 193 -9.39 -12.96 25.42
CA PHE A 193 -9.04 -11.59 25.77
C PHE A 193 -10.29 -10.77 26.10
N GLU A 194 -10.33 -10.19 27.30
CA GLU A 194 -11.39 -9.29 27.75
C GLU A 194 -11.01 -7.85 27.38
N GLY A 195 -11.56 -7.35 26.28
CA GLY A 195 -11.35 -5.97 25.85
C GLY A 195 -11.74 -5.73 24.40
N PRO A 196 -11.66 -4.48 23.92
CA PRO A 196 -11.98 -4.16 22.54
C PRO A 196 -10.99 -4.84 21.59
N GLY A 197 -11.54 -5.67 20.69
CA GLY A 197 -10.88 -6.07 19.46
C GLY A 197 -10.51 -4.84 18.62
N GLY A 198 -9.53 -5.00 17.75
CA GLY A 198 -9.13 -3.93 16.83
C GLY A 198 -9.16 -4.40 15.40
N ASP A 199 -9.92 -3.67 14.58
CA ASP A 199 -9.96 -3.88 13.14
C ASP A 199 -9.14 -2.77 12.45
N ILE A 200 -8.10 -3.18 11.71
CA ILE A 200 -7.29 -2.29 10.89
C ILE A 200 -7.67 -2.54 9.43
N VAL A 201 -8.16 -1.52 8.73
CA VAL A 201 -8.65 -1.63 7.36
C VAL A 201 -7.77 -0.78 6.43
N ILE A 202 -7.13 -1.41 5.45
CA ILE A 202 -6.08 -0.76 4.66
C ILE A 202 -6.62 -0.32 3.29
N GLY A 203 -6.78 0.99 3.11
CA GLY A 203 -7.22 1.62 1.86
C GLY A 203 -8.72 1.88 1.79
N ARG A 204 -9.09 2.82 0.91
CA ARG A 204 -10.49 3.22 0.72
C ARG A 204 -11.38 2.11 0.15
N HIS A 205 -10.86 1.27 -0.75
CA HIS A 205 -11.64 0.20 -1.39
C HIS A 205 -12.05 -0.84 -0.36
N THR A 206 -11.09 -1.30 0.46
CA THR A 206 -11.34 -2.24 1.57
C THR A 206 -12.28 -1.65 2.61
N TRP A 207 -12.14 -0.36 2.91
CA TRP A 207 -13.02 0.35 3.83
C TRP A 207 -14.48 0.34 3.38
N LYS A 208 -14.74 0.52 2.08
CA LYS A 208 -16.10 0.45 1.53
C LYS A 208 -16.69 -0.94 1.68
N GLU A 209 -15.92 -1.99 1.37
CA GLU A 209 -16.38 -3.37 1.52
C GLU A 209 -16.58 -3.77 2.96
N TYR A 210 -15.65 -3.38 3.84
CA TYR A 210 -15.74 -3.62 5.28
C TYR A 210 -17.02 -3.03 5.86
N ILE A 211 -17.32 -1.77 5.54
CA ILE A 211 -18.56 -1.12 5.97
C ILE A 211 -19.79 -1.81 5.38
N GLN A 212 -19.80 -2.14 4.09
CA GLN A 212 -20.94 -2.85 3.50
C GLN A 212 -21.16 -4.20 4.16
N GLY A 213 -20.09 -4.95 4.42
CA GLY A 213 -20.13 -6.21 5.14
C GLY A 213 -20.62 -6.06 6.58
N LEU A 214 -20.23 -5.00 7.28
CA LEU A 214 -20.76 -4.66 8.61
C LEU A 214 -22.27 -4.43 8.54
N HIS A 215 -22.75 -3.62 7.60
CA HIS A 215 -24.17 -3.32 7.46
C HIS A 215 -24.96 -4.58 7.17
N GLU A 216 -24.50 -5.38 6.21
CA GLU A 216 -25.19 -6.61 5.81
C GLU A 216 -25.10 -7.73 6.82
N GLY A 217 -24.04 -7.78 7.64
CA GLY A 217 -23.95 -8.74 8.73
C GLY A 217 -24.98 -8.47 9.83
N TRP A 218 -25.24 -7.19 10.12
CA TRP A 218 -26.16 -6.76 11.18
C TRP A 218 -27.60 -6.49 10.72
N ILE A 219 -27.80 -6.34 9.42
CA ILE A 219 -29.12 -6.25 8.80
C ILE A 219 -29.59 -7.66 8.44
N ALA A 220 -30.82 -8.01 8.82
CA ALA A 220 -31.35 -9.31 8.46
C ALA A 220 -31.57 -9.39 6.94
N ILE A 221 -30.81 -10.24 6.26
CA ILE A 221 -31.12 -10.62 4.88
C ILE A 221 -32.31 -11.59 4.95
N PRO A 222 -33.43 -11.32 4.24
CA PRO A 222 -34.52 -12.29 4.13
C PRO A 222 -33.97 -13.62 3.59
N LYS A 223 -34.25 -14.73 4.27
CA LYS A 223 -33.74 -16.08 3.95
C LYS A 223 -33.95 -16.51 2.49
N ASP A 224 -34.90 -15.89 1.79
CA ASP A 224 -35.21 -16.14 0.38
C ASP A 224 -34.04 -15.93 -0.60
N SER A 225 -32.94 -15.28 -0.20
CA SER A 225 -31.71 -15.17 -1.01
C SER A 225 -30.77 -16.38 -0.92
N GLU A 226 -30.85 -17.18 0.15
CA GLU A 226 -30.08 -18.44 0.25
C GLU A 226 -30.62 -19.48 -0.75
N ASP A 227 -31.93 -19.44 -1.02
CA ASP A 227 -32.61 -20.27 -2.02
C ASP A 227 -32.29 -19.89 -3.47
N LEU A 228 -31.70 -18.71 -3.71
CA LEU A 228 -31.24 -18.31 -5.04
C LEU A 228 -29.81 -18.80 -5.32
N ALA A 229 -28.96 -18.90 -4.31
CA ALA A 229 -27.60 -19.43 -4.44
C ALA A 229 -27.61 -20.95 -4.69
N SER A 230 -28.54 -21.70 -4.07
CA SER A 230 -28.71 -23.14 -4.28
C SER A 230 -29.33 -23.50 -5.64
N LYS A 231 -30.11 -22.60 -6.26
CA LYS A 231 -30.70 -22.82 -7.59
C LYS A 231 -29.71 -22.70 -8.76
N SER A 232 -28.60 -21.98 -8.59
CA SER A 232 -27.55 -21.84 -9.61
C SER A 232 -26.67 -23.09 -9.80
N GLN A 233 -26.78 -24.10 -8.93
CA GLN A 233 -25.95 -25.32 -8.99
C GLN A 233 -26.54 -26.46 -9.83
N ASN A 234 -27.80 -26.35 -10.29
CA ASN A 234 -28.51 -27.48 -10.91
C ASN A 234 -28.57 -27.46 -12.45
N ASN A 235 -27.95 -26.48 -13.12
CA ASN A 235 -27.96 -26.42 -14.57
C ASN A 235 -26.52 -26.40 -15.09
N ASN A 236 -25.88 -27.57 -15.20
CA ASN A 236 -24.79 -27.84 -16.13
C ASN A 236 -24.55 -29.36 -16.20
N ASP A 237 -25.36 -30.05 -16.99
CA ASP A 237 -25.02 -31.32 -17.59
C ASP A 237 -25.08 -31.17 -19.12
N ILE A 238 -24.16 -31.86 -19.81
CA ILE A 238 -24.02 -32.06 -21.27
C ILE A 238 -23.08 -31.07 -21.99
N THR A 239 -21.78 -31.38 -22.02
CA THR A 239 -21.07 -31.98 -23.18
C THR A 239 -19.59 -32.17 -22.87
N ASP A 240 -19.18 -33.41 -22.60
CA ASP A 240 -17.81 -33.88 -22.87
C ASP A 240 -17.78 -34.45 -24.28
N SER A 241 -16.82 -34.02 -25.11
CA SER A 241 -15.93 -34.94 -25.85
C SER A 241 -14.99 -34.23 -26.84
N ILE A 242 -13.74 -34.72 -26.83
CA ILE A 242 -12.68 -34.66 -27.84
C ILE A 242 -11.76 -33.41 -27.82
N ILE A 243 -10.55 -33.59 -27.28
CA ILE A 243 -9.31 -33.64 -28.07
C ILE A 243 -8.26 -34.44 -27.28
N SER A 244 -7.90 -35.58 -27.85
CA SER A 244 -6.73 -36.38 -27.50
C SER A 244 -5.52 -35.84 -28.25
N SER A 245 -4.39 -35.68 -27.57
CA SER A 245 -3.06 -35.82 -28.19
C SER A 245 -2.02 -36.16 -27.12
N GLU A 246 -1.60 -37.42 -27.09
CA GLU A 246 -0.41 -37.91 -26.39
C GLU A 246 0.86 -37.65 -27.20
N THR A 247 2.01 -37.44 -26.53
CA THR A 247 3.30 -38.19 -26.63
C THR A 247 4.45 -37.43 -25.90
N PRO A 248 5.58 -38.06 -25.49
CA PRO A 248 5.83 -38.35 -24.06
C PRO A 248 7.13 -37.71 -23.50
N GLN A 249 7.24 -37.68 -22.17
CA GLN A 249 8.51 -37.45 -21.46
C GLN A 249 9.21 -38.78 -21.15
N GLY A 250 10.53 -38.80 -21.31
CA GLY A 250 11.43 -39.84 -20.83
C GLY A 250 11.99 -39.54 -19.42
N ASP A 251 11.85 -40.55 -18.57
CA ASP A 251 12.69 -41.04 -17.46
C ASP A 251 13.15 -40.18 -16.25
N ARG A 252 12.57 -40.60 -15.11
CA ARG A 252 13.18 -41.06 -13.83
C ARG A 252 14.10 -40.11 -13.03
N SER A 253 13.67 -39.78 -11.80
CA SER A 253 14.12 -40.47 -10.56
C SER A 253 13.56 -39.85 -9.26
N SER A 254 13.48 -40.71 -8.24
CA SER A 254 12.74 -40.71 -6.97
C SER A 254 13.14 -39.69 -5.89
N SER A 255 12.17 -39.27 -5.07
CA SER A 255 12.27 -39.27 -3.58
C SER A 255 10.96 -38.90 -2.86
N SER A 256 10.49 -39.86 -2.05
CA SER A 256 9.82 -39.79 -0.74
C SER A 256 8.94 -38.59 -0.30
N ASP A 257 7.70 -38.96 0.06
CA ASP A 257 6.90 -38.53 1.22
C ASP A 257 6.84 -37.03 1.57
N TYR A 258 5.73 -36.37 1.21
CA TYR A 258 4.82 -35.69 2.15
C TYR A 258 3.41 -35.66 1.54
N LYS A 259 2.45 -36.31 2.19
CA LYS A 259 1.04 -36.32 1.84
C LYS A 259 0.45 -34.95 2.22
N LEU A 260 0.37 -34.03 1.26
CA LEU A 260 -0.40 -32.79 1.42
C LEU A 260 -1.88 -33.17 1.46
N MET A 261 -2.50 -32.91 2.60
CA MET A 261 -3.93 -33.02 2.80
C MET A 261 -4.55 -31.81 2.08
N ASP A 262 -4.89 -31.99 0.80
CA ASP A 262 -5.70 -31.07 0.03
C ASP A 262 -7.04 -30.92 0.75
N SER A 263 -7.18 -29.81 1.47
CA SER A 263 -8.47 -29.32 1.92
C SER A 263 -9.09 -28.68 0.70
N SER A 264 -9.95 -29.43 0.01
CA SER A 264 -10.79 -28.90 -1.05
C SER A 264 -11.65 -27.79 -0.47
N GLU A 265 -11.17 -26.54 -0.60
CA GLU A 265 -11.99 -25.35 -0.47
C GLU A 265 -13.16 -25.52 -1.44
N THR A 266 -14.33 -25.85 -0.89
CA THR A 266 -15.57 -25.81 -1.64
C THR A 266 -15.65 -24.41 -2.20
N LEU A 267 -15.76 -24.25 -3.52
CA LEU A 267 -15.90 -22.95 -4.16
C LEU A 267 -17.21 -22.33 -3.67
N VAL A 268 -17.16 -21.61 -2.56
CA VAL A 268 -18.28 -20.84 -2.03
C VAL A 268 -18.57 -19.79 -3.09
N LEU A 269 -19.77 -19.87 -3.68
CA LEU A 269 -20.23 -18.84 -4.59
C LEU A 269 -20.35 -17.54 -3.81
N PRO A 270 -19.86 -16.41 -4.36
CA PRO A 270 -19.93 -15.15 -3.66
C PRO A 270 -21.39 -14.80 -3.35
N ARG A 271 -21.65 -14.37 -2.11
CA ARG A 271 -23.01 -14.00 -1.69
C ARG A 271 -23.59 -12.91 -2.59
N PRO A 272 -24.89 -12.97 -2.92
CA PRO A 272 -25.51 -11.97 -3.78
C PRO A 272 -25.41 -10.57 -3.15
N TYR A 273 -25.17 -9.57 -4.01
CA TYR A 273 -25.08 -8.18 -3.61
C TYR A 273 -26.40 -7.67 -3.02
N PHE A 274 -26.36 -7.14 -1.78
CA PHE A 274 -27.51 -6.45 -1.19
C PHE A 274 -27.52 -4.98 -1.59
N ASN A 275 -28.66 -4.50 -2.10
CA ASN A 275 -28.78 -3.13 -2.57
C ASN A 275 -28.82 -2.15 -1.39
N THR A 276 -27.93 -1.15 -1.39
CA THR A 276 -27.74 -0.16 -0.33
C THR A 276 -29.01 0.63 0.04
N HIS A 277 -29.90 0.88 -0.92
CA HIS A 277 -31.17 1.59 -0.65
C HIS A 277 -32.07 0.84 0.34
N ARG A 278 -31.91 -0.48 0.46
CA ARG A 278 -32.72 -1.30 1.36
C ARG A 278 -32.23 -1.27 2.81
N TYR A 279 -31.05 -0.70 3.10
CA TYR A 279 -30.51 -0.69 4.46
C TYR A 279 -31.48 -0.07 5.48
N PHE A 280 -32.10 1.06 5.13
CA PHE A 280 -33.06 1.75 6.00
C PHE A 280 -34.37 0.97 6.21
N MET A 281 -34.79 0.23 5.18
CA MET A 281 -36.07 -0.49 5.21
C MET A 281 -35.99 -1.82 5.93
N SER A 282 -34.80 -2.42 5.99
CA SER A 282 -34.62 -3.72 6.61
C SER A 282 -34.60 -3.64 8.14
N PRO A 283 -35.14 -4.66 8.83
CA PRO A 283 -35.05 -4.74 10.29
C PRO A 283 -33.61 -5.05 10.72
N LEU A 284 -33.22 -4.45 11.83
CA LEU A 284 -31.98 -4.79 12.53
C LEU A 284 -32.17 -6.08 13.31
N LEU A 285 -31.09 -6.86 13.42
CA LEU A 285 -31.06 -8.01 14.32
C LEU A 285 -31.05 -7.58 15.79
N GLU A 286 -31.75 -8.34 16.63
CA GLU A 286 -31.90 -8.06 18.08
C GLU A 286 -30.57 -8.18 18.85
N ASP A 287 -29.62 -8.98 18.35
CA ASP A 287 -28.34 -9.27 19.01
C ASP A 287 -27.24 -8.21 18.78
N ILE A 288 -27.55 -7.06 18.18
CA ILE A 288 -26.54 -6.04 17.90
C ILE A 288 -26.00 -5.42 19.21
N PRO A 289 -24.67 -5.40 19.45
CA PRO A 289 -24.13 -4.81 20.65
C PRO A 289 -24.37 -3.28 20.68
N SER A 290 -24.40 -2.70 21.87
CA SER A 290 -24.52 -1.24 22.03
C SER A 290 -23.33 -0.50 21.41
N GLU A 291 -22.14 -1.11 21.46
CA GLU A 291 -20.91 -0.58 20.90
C GLU A 291 -20.26 -1.65 20.01
N LEU A 292 -19.92 -1.26 18.77
CA LEU A 292 -19.18 -2.12 17.86
C LEU A 292 -17.69 -2.02 18.13
N GLU A 293 -16.96 -3.07 17.73
CA GLU A 293 -15.50 -3.07 17.82
C GLU A 293 -14.91 -1.86 17.06
N PRO A 294 -13.96 -1.13 17.67
CA PRO A 294 -13.34 0.02 17.04
C PRO A 294 -12.53 -0.39 15.81
N SER A 295 -12.63 0.43 14.76
CA SER A 295 -11.98 0.22 13.48
C SER A 295 -11.18 1.45 13.05
N VAL A 296 -10.09 1.24 12.32
CA VAL A 296 -9.28 2.33 11.73
C VAL A 296 -9.10 2.12 10.23
N PRO A 297 -9.55 3.09 9.42
CA PRO A 297 -9.16 3.16 8.02
C PRO A 297 -7.74 3.75 7.90
N ILE A 298 -6.81 2.97 7.35
CA ILE A 298 -5.43 3.37 7.08
C ILE A 298 -5.29 3.78 5.61
N SER A 299 -4.63 4.92 5.37
CA SER A 299 -4.38 5.39 4.00
C SER A 299 -3.54 4.40 3.19
N PHE A 300 -3.95 4.11 1.96
CA PHE A 300 -3.24 3.32 0.97
C PHE A 300 -3.19 4.03 -0.38
N PRO A 301 -2.32 5.04 -0.53
CA PRO A 301 -2.23 5.82 -1.76
C PRO A 301 -1.60 4.99 -2.89
N HIS A 302 -2.45 4.40 -3.73
CA HIS A 302 -2.06 3.60 -4.89
C HIS A 302 -2.45 4.31 -6.19
N LEU A 303 -1.46 4.69 -7.01
CA LEU A 303 -1.67 5.44 -8.25
C LEU A 303 -1.00 4.75 -9.43
N LEU A 304 -1.81 4.41 -10.44
CA LEU A 304 -1.39 3.76 -11.69
C LEU A 304 -1.32 4.74 -12.87
N GLY A 305 -0.57 4.36 -13.91
CA GLY A 305 -0.48 5.10 -15.18
C GLY A 305 0.82 5.91 -15.39
N PHE A 306 1.22 6.06 -16.66
CA PHE A 306 2.46 6.73 -17.05
C PHE A 306 2.40 8.26 -16.89
N LEU A 307 1.29 8.89 -17.25
CA LEU A 307 1.10 10.34 -17.07
C LEU A 307 1.09 10.77 -15.59
N ASN A 308 0.84 9.81 -14.69
CA ASN A 308 0.87 10.01 -13.24
C ASN A 308 2.27 9.82 -12.63
N THR A 309 3.30 9.53 -13.42
CA THR A 309 4.69 9.37 -12.95
C THR A 309 5.24 10.55 -12.13
N PRO A 310 5.04 11.85 -12.48
CA PRO A 310 5.54 12.94 -11.64
C PRO A 310 4.88 12.97 -10.25
N LYS A 311 3.58 12.68 -10.18
CA LYS A 311 2.86 12.55 -8.90
C LYS A 311 3.39 11.36 -8.09
N ARG A 312 3.68 10.23 -8.76
CA ARG A 312 4.28 9.05 -8.11
C ARG A 312 5.68 9.35 -7.56
N ILE A 313 6.52 10.09 -8.29
CA ILE A 313 7.84 10.52 -7.81
C ILE A 313 7.68 11.44 -6.58
N TYR A 314 6.77 12.41 -6.63
CA TYR A 314 6.50 13.28 -5.49
C TYR A 314 6.06 12.51 -4.24
N ARG A 315 5.15 11.53 -4.39
CA ARG A 315 4.73 10.65 -3.28
C ARG A 315 5.86 9.76 -2.78
N PHE A 316 6.68 9.24 -3.70
CA PHE A 316 7.84 8.41 -3.38
C PHE A 316 8.87 9.16 -2.54
N LEU A 317 9.07 10.46 -2.77
CA LEU A 317 9.99 11.31 -2.01
C LEU A 317 9.39 11.88 -0.72
N ASN A 318 8.10 11.64 -0.45
CA ASN A 318 7.38 12.12 0.74
C ASN A 318 6.79 10.96 1.56
N ARG A 319 7.37 9.75 1.48
CA ARG A 319 6.88 8.59 2.24
C ARG A 319 7.05 8.78 3.74
N ARG A 320 7.93 9.68 4.19
CA ARG A 320 8.07 10.04 5.61
C ARG A 320 6.76 10.57 6.24
N LYS A 321 5.98 11.37 5.49
CA LYS A 321 4.72 11.94 6.00
C LYS A 321 3.65 10.87 6.17
N LEU A 322 3.57 9.99 5.17
CA LEU A 322 2.69 8.82 5.19
C LEU A 322 3.07 7.89 6.35
N ALA A 323 4.37 7.62 6.56
CA ALA A 323 4.82 6.79 7.67
C ALA A 323 4.44 7.39 9.04
N ASP A 324 4.43 8.71 9.16
CA ASP A 324 4.04 9.39 10.39
C ASP A 324 2.52 9.33 10.63
N SER A 325 1.72 9.60 9.60
CA SER A 325 0.25 9.52 9.70
C SER A 325 -0.23 8.10 10.02
N ILE A 326 0.29 7.09 9.31
CA ILE A 326 -0.01 5.68 9.56
C ILE A 326 0.50 5.26 10.94
N GLY A 327 1.69 5.73 11.33
CA GLY A 327 2.24 5.42 12.64
C GLY A 327 1.37 5.92 13.79
N ARG A 328 0.81 7.11 13.65
CA ARG A 328 -0.15 7.69 14.60
C ARG A 328 -1.43 6.85 14.72
N GLU A 329 -2.01 6.47 13.58
CA GLU A 329 -3.24 5.67 13.51
C GLU A 329 -3.07 4.28 14.13
N ILE A 330 -1.94 3.62 13.84
CA ILE A 330 -1.64 2.30 14.39
C ILE A 330 -1.31 2.38 15.88
N ALA A 331 -0.56 3.40 16.31
CA ALA A 331 -0.29 3.60 17.73
C ALA A 331 -1.59 3.72 18.53
N ALA A 332 -2.57 4.48 18.02
CA ALA A 332 -3.89 4.58 18.63
C ALA A 332 -4.61 3.21 18.73
N ALA A 333 -4.57 2.41 17.65
CA ALA A 333 -5.16 1.07 17.64
C ALA A 333 -4.51 0.13 18.68
N ILE A 334 -3.18 0.21 18.83
CA ILE A 334 -2.44 -0.62 19.78
C ILE A 334 -2.70 -0.21 21.23
N LEU A 335 -2.72 1.10 21.51
CA LEU A 335 -3.00 1.64 22.86
C LEU A 335 -4.48 1.49 23.25
N SER A 336 -5.33 1.11 22.31
CA SER A 336 -6.78 0.93 22.50
C SER A 336 -7.49 2.23 22.87
N SER A 337 -6.97 3.38 22.43
CA SER A 337 -7.61 4.69 22.62
C SER A 337 -8.61 4.93 21.48
N TYR A 338 -9.91 5.00 21.78
CA TYR A 338 -10.95 5.16 20.77
C TYR A 338 -12.01 6.17 21.17
N ARG A 339 -12.70 6.70 20.15
CA ARG A 339 -13.79 7.67 20.25
C ARG A 339 -14.96 7.30 19.32
N PRO A 340 -16.18 7.82 19.55
CA PRO A 340 -17.24 7.76 18.54
C PRO A 340 -16.84 8.53 17.26
N TYR A 341 -17.39 8.11 16.12
CA TYR A 341 -17.26 8.87 14.88
C TYR A 341 -18.07 10.17 14.95
N HIS A 342 -17.57 11.22 14.30
CA HIS A 342 -18.24 12.50 14.20
C HIS A 342 -19.36 12.46 13.18
N ILE A 343 -20.45 13.12 13.51
CA ILE A 343 -21.54 13.43 12.60
C ILE A 343 -21.34 14.89 12.22
N PHE A 344 -21.14 15.17 10.93
CA PHE A 344 -21.10 16.54 10.44
C PHE A 344 -22.55 16.97 10.18
N GLU A 345 -23.11 17.71 11.14
CA GLU A 345 -24.30 18.53 10.90
C GLU A 345 -23.84 19.78 10.14
N ASP A 346 -24.28 19.92 8.88
CA ASP A 346 -23.88 21.03 8.01
C ASP A 346 -24.36 22.38 8.59
N LEU A 347 -23.51 23.03 9.40
CA LEU A 347 -23.63 24.46 9.68
C LEU A 347 -22.87 25.25 8.60
N GLU A 348 -23.63 25.71 7.60
CA GLU A 348 -23.30 26.72 6.57
C GLU A 348 -22.21 26.33 5.51
N PRO A 349 -22.52 26.44 4.20
CA PRO A 349 -21.58 26.14 3.12
C PRO A 349 -20.53 27.25 2.96
N SER A 350 -19.48 27.20 3.78
CA SER A 350 -18.31 28.08 3.61
C SER A 350 -17.34 27.51 2.56
N GLU A 351 -17.47 28.01 1.32
CA GLU A 351 -16.44 28.22 0.30
C GLU A 351 -15.26 27.23 0.10
N LEU A 352 -15.47 25.91 0.24
CA LEU A 352 -14.49 24.90 -0.20
C LEU A 352 -15.02 23.96 -1.29
N SER A 353 -15.83 24.49 -2.20
CA SER A 353 -16.27 23.74 -3.37
C SER A 353 -16.42 24.62 -4.62
N THR A 354 -15.44 25.46 -4.92
CA THR A 354 -15.41 26.12 -6.23
C THR A 354 -14.68 25.25 -7.26
N LYS A 355 -15.42 24.94 -8.33
CA LYS A 355 -15.03 24.31 -9.61
C LYS A 355 -15.27 22.80 -9.73
N ARG A 356 -16.54 22.43 -9.75
CA ARG A 356 -17.01 21.31 -10.58
C ARG A 356 -17.89 21.89 -11.70
N ASN A 357 -17.32 22.02 -12.91
CA ASN A 357 -18.11 22.18 -14.13
C ASN A 357 -18.72 20.81 -14.45
N SER A 358 -20.00 20.60 -14.14
CA SER A 358 -20.81 19.63 -14.86
C SER A 358 -22.22 20.16 -15.01
N GLN A 359 -22.52 20.53 -16.24
CA GLN A 359 -23.80 20.95 -16.75
C GLN A 359 -24.71 19.71 -16.84
N TYR A 360 -25.38 19.36 -15.75
CA TYR A 360 -26.63 18.58 -15.74
C TYR A 360 -27.43 19.04 -14.53
N ILE A 361 -28.49 19.77 -14.80
CA ILE A 361 -29.53 20.14 -13.84
C ILE A 361 -30.46 18.93 -13.75
N ASP A 362 -30.58 18.36 -12.55
CA ASP A 362 -31.85 17.75 -12.15
C ASP A 362 -32.21 18.28 -10.76
N HIS A 363 -33.44 18.75 -10.64
CA HIS A 363 -33.96 19.46 -9.49
C HIS A 363 -34.62 18.47 -8.51
N ASN A 364 -34.61 18.86 -7.22
CA ASN A 364 -35.39 18.34 -6.10
C ASN A 364 -34.84 17.10 -5.38
N GLU A 365 -33.97 17.35 -4.40
CA GLU A 365 -34.24 17.06 -2.99
C GLU A 365 -33.20 17.79 -2.13
N SER A 366 -33.57 18.93 -1.56
CA SER A 366 -32.84 19.54 -0.45
C SER A 366 -33.12 18.76 0.83
N SER A 367 -32.64 17.52 0.88
CA SER A 367 -32.56 16.73 2.10
C SER A 367 -31.19 17.01 2.70
N TYR A 368 -31.14 17.63 3.88
CA TYR A 368 -29.92 17.79 4.67
C TYR A 368 -29.27 16.41 4.82
N SER A 369 -28.22 16.13 4.06
CA SER A 369 -27.52 14.85 4.13
C SER A 369 -26.47 14.95 5.23
N GLU A 370 -26.83 14.51 6.44
CA GLU A 370 -25.86 14.30 7.52
C GLU A 370 -24.67 13.50 6.98
N SER A 371 -23.51 14.15 6.90
CA SER A 371 -22.31 13.53 6.37
C SER A 371 -21.59 12.85 7.52
N PHE A 372 -21.51 11.52 7.46
CA PHE A 372 -20.80 10.74 8.47
C PHE A 372 -19.28 10.79 8.23
N GLU A 373 -18.48 10.92 9.29
CA GLU A 373 -17.01 10.87 9.21
C GLU A 373 -16.52 9.60 8.47
N GLN A 374 -17.22 8.48 8.66
CA GLN A 374 -16.96 7.21 7.99
C GLN A 374 -17.07 7.31 6.46
N GLN A 375 -17.98 8.14 5.93
CA GLN A 375 -18.16 8.36 4.48
C GLN A 375 -17.01 9.17 3.88
N VAL A 376 -16.51 10.15 4.65
CA VAL A 376 -15.42 11.03 4.23
C VAL A 376 -14.05 10.36 4.36
N ALA A 377 -13.91 9.37 5.26
CA ALA A 377 -12.65 8.68 5.51
C ALA A 377 -12.01 8.10 4.22
N LEU A 378 -10.79 8.53 3.91
CA LEU A 378 -10.01 8.10 2.73
C LEU A 378 -10.66 8.41 1.36
N GLN A 379 -11.62 9.33 1.28
CA GLN A 379 -12.29 9.68 0.02
C GLN A 379 -11.32 10.21 -1.05
N ASP A 380 -10.20 10.83 -0.65
CA ASP A 380 -9.19 11.32 -1.57
C ASP A 380 -8.53 10.22 -2.42
N GLU A 381 -8.51 8.98 -1.93
CA GLU A 381 -7.92 7.84 -2.65
C GLU A 381 -8.78 7.40 -3.84
N GLU A 382 -10.10 7.65 -3.80
CA GLU A 382 -11.00 7.30 -4.92
C GLU A 382 -10.62 8.06 -6.20
N LYS A 383 -10.03 9.26 -6.05
CA LYS A 383 -9.54 10.08 -7.17
C LYS A 383 -8.33 9.46 -7.87
N ASP A 384 -7.58 8.61 -7.18
CA ASP A 384 -6.39 7.96 -7.69
C ASP A 384 -6.69 6.62 -8.39
N TRP A 385 -7.91 6.11 -8.23
CA TRP A 385 -8.33 4.86 -8.84
C TRP A 385 -8.34 4.94 -10.36
N HIS A 386 -8.08 3.79 -10.98
CA HIS A 386 -8.08 3.69 -12.43
C HIS A 386 -9.50 3.86 -12.99
N LYS A 387 -9.62 4.47 -14.18
CA LYS A 387 -10.92 4.73 -14.82
C LYS A 387 -11.75 3.47 -15.09
N SER A 388 -11.10 2.31 -15.20
CA SER A 388 -11.79 1.02 -15.39
C SER A 388 -12.69 0.65 -14.20
N VAL A 389 -12.40 1.14 -13.00
CA VAL A 389 -13.25 0.91 -11.82
C VAL A 389 -14.64 1.50 -12.02
N TRP A 390 -14.71 2.65 -12.68
CA TRP A 390 -15.94 3.37 -12.97
C TRP A 390 -16.64 2.92 -14.24
N ALA A 391 -15.95 2.14 -15.09
CA ALA A 391 -16.53 1.57 -16.28
C ALA A 391 -17.40 0.36 -15.90
N GLN A 392 -18.71 0.54 -15.91
CA GLN A 392 -19.67 -0.55 -15.72
C GLN A 392 -19.75 -1.38 -17.01
N GLN A 393 -19.55 -2.69 -16.92
CA GLN A 393 -19.82 -3.62 -18.01
C GLN A 393 -21.23 -4.17 -17.81
N ASP A 394 -22.08 -4.10 -18.85
CA ASP A 394 -23.51 -4.41 -18.76
C ASP A 394 -23.83 -5.88 -18.36
N ALA A 395 -22.82 -6.77 -18.36
CA ALA A 395 -22.97 -8.20 -18.07
C ALA A 395 -22.47 -8.63 -16.67
N GLU A 396 -21.75 -7.77 -15.93
CA GLU A 396 -21.20 -8.10 -14.61
C GLU A 396 -22.11 -7.60 -13.46
N PRO A 397 -22.12 -8.27 -12.29
CA PRO A 397 -22.78 -7.72 -11.11
C PRO A 397 -22.24 -6.31 -10.80
N LYS A 398 -23.09 -5.46 -10.20
CA LYS A 398 -22.70 -4.09 -9.82
C LYS A 398 -21.42 -4.14 -8.97
N ARG A 399 -20.38 -3.45 -9.43
CA ARG A 399 -19.12 -3.30 -8.70
C ARG A 399 -19.36 -2.52 -7.40
N LEU A 400 -18.94 -3.09 -6.29
CA LEU A 400 -19.00 -2.53 -4.94
C LEU A 400 -18.20 -1.21 -4.83
N TRP A 401 -17.06 -1.15 -5.50
CA TRP A 401 -16.16 0.00 -5.47
C TRP A 401 -16.74 1.22 -6.19
N SER A 402 -17.55 1.04 -7.24
CA SER A 402 -18.17 2.16 -7.96
C SER A 402 -19.38 2.74 -7.21
N CYS A 403 -20.01 1.95 -6.33
CA CYS A 403 -21.15 2.40 -5.54
C CYS A 403 -20.72 3.42 -4.47
N PRO A 404 -21.47 4.51 -4.24
CA PRO A 404 -21.20 5.42 -3.12
C PRO A 404 -21.39 4.72 -1.78
N LEU A 405 -20.68 5.16 -0.75
CA LEU A 405 -20.80 4.60 0.59
C LEU A 405 -22.09 5.08 1.26
N VAL A 406 -23.02 4.15 1.49
CA VAL A 406 -24.27 4.41 2.21
C VAL A 406 -24.18 3.76 3.58
N LEU A 407 -24.57 4.50 4.62
CA LEU A 407 -24.56 4.04 6.01
C LEU A 407 -25.97 4.07 6.59
N ASP A 408 -26.30 3.06 7.39
CA ASP A 408 -27.47 3.14 8.26
C ASP A 408 -27.06 3.87 9.56
N PRO A 409 -27.73 4.97 9.93
CA PRO A 409 -27.42 5.73 11.15
C PRO A 409 -27.43 4.85 12.41
N ARG A 410 -28.25 3.80 12.44
CA ARG A 410 -28.38 2.87 13.58
C ARG A 410 -27.12 2.02 13.79
N ILE A 411 -26.32 1.81 12.75
CA ILE A 411 -25.05 1.09 12.81
C ILE A 411 -23.90 2.11 12.94
N ALA A 412 -23.94 3.19 12.15
CA ALA A 412 -22.90 4.21 12.12
C ALA A 412 -22.65 4.85 13.51
N THR A 413 -23.71 5.12 14.28
CA THR A 413 -23.62 5.68 15.65
C THR A 413 -22.97 4.74 16.67
N ARG A 414 -23.01 3.43 16.42
CA ARG A 414 -22.40 2.40 17.27
C ARG A 414 -20.93 2.15 16.94
N MET A 415 -20.47 2.56 15.76
CA MET A 415 -19.07 2.42 15.37
C MET A 415 -18.17 3.35 16.18
N ARG A 416 -16.92 2.92 16.38
CA ARG A 416 -15.87 3.66 17.07
C ARG A 416 -14.62 3.74 16.19
N ARG A 417 -13.90 4.86 16.27
CA ARG A 417 -12.64 5.12 15.58
C ARG A 417 -11.51 5.14 16.60
N TYR A 418 -10.39 4.48 16.33
CA TYR A 418 -9.20 4.72 17.15
C TYR A 418 -8.64 6.12 16.88
N GLU A 419 -8.36 6.84 17.95
CA GLU A 419 -7.72 8.14 17.93
C GLU A 419 -6.72 8.21 19.08
N LEU A 420 -5.55 8.77 18.81
CA LEU A 420 -4.50 8.85 19.81
C LEU A 420 -4.88 9.90 20.86
N SER A 421 -4.72 9.57 22.14
CA SER A 421 -4.97 10.54 23.21
C SER A 421 -3.98 11.72 23.12
N PRO A 422 -4.38 12.97 23.43
CA PRO A 422 -3.46 14.11 23.38
C PRO A 422 -2.21 13.91 24.27
N GLU A 423 -2.36 13.23 25.41
CA GLU A 423 -1.22 12.91 26.29
C GLU A 423 -0.21 11.97 25.61
N GLU A 424 -0.69 11.05 24.78
CA GLU A 424 0.14 10.09 24.05
C GLU A 424 0.78 10.74 22.83
N GLU A 425 0.10 11.70 22.18
CA GLU A 425 0.69 12.56 21.15
C GLU A 425 1.86 13.38 21.72
N GLU A 426 1.71 13.96 22.91
CA GLU A 426 2.80 14.66 23.60
C GLU A 426 3.95 13.72 23.98
N LYS A 427 3.64 12.48 24.42
CA LYS A 427 4.67 11.45 24.62
C LYS A 427 5.40 11.14 23.32
N ALA A 428 4.69 10.99 22.20
CA ALA A 428 5.29 10.76 20.90
C ALA A 428 6.25 11.90 20.52
N ASN A 429 5.82 13.14 20.70
CA ASN A 429 6.60 14.31 20.32
C ASN A 429 7.84 14.53 21.20
N ARG A 430 7.83 14.05 22.44
CA ARG A 430 9.01 14.04 23.32
C ARG A 430 10.05 12.98 22.94
N ILE A 431 9.69 11.97 22.16
CA ILE A 431 10.63 10.92 21.74
C ILE A 431 11.55 11.47 20.65
N GLU A 432 12.76 11.85 21.07
CA GLU A 432 13.84 12.18 20.15
C GLU A 432 14.62 10.93 19.75
N ILE A 433 14.74 10.71 18.44
CA ILE A 433 15.53 9.61 17.90
C ILE A 433 16.83 10.16 17.37
N HIS A 434 17.91 9.65 17.95
CA HIS A 434 19.26 9.95 17.51
C HIS A 434 19.56 9.27 16.18
N GLU A 435 20.43 9.93 15.41
CA GLU A 435 20.85 9.48 14.08
C GLU A 435 21.43 8.06 14.06
N GLU A 436 22.05 7.66 15.16
CA GLU A 436 22.73 6.36 15.32
C GLU A 436 21.76 5.18 15.33
N GLU A 437 20.56 5.37 15.86
CA GLU A 437 19.53 4.32 15.90
C GLU A 437 18.86 4.13 14.54
N VAL A 438 18.81 5.19 13.74
CA VAL A 438 18.23 5.18 12.39
C VAL A 438 19.20 4.53 11.40
N GLU A 439 20.49 4.74 11.62
CA GLU A 439 21.57 4.17 10.82
C GLU A 439 21.72 2.69 11.14
N GLY A 440 21.23 1.85 10.23
CA GLY A 440 21.41 0.40 10.35
C GLY A 440 22.88 0.03 10.57
N TRP A 441 23.10 -1.13 11.21
CA TRP A 441 24.37 -1.62 11.74
C TRP A 441 25.64 -1.24 10.95
N ILE A 442 25.61 -1.39 9.61
CA ILE A 442 26.75 -1.10 8.74
C ILE A 442 27.15 0.38 8.76
N LYS A 443 26.19 1.31 8.67
CA LYS A 443 26.48 2.76 8.63
C LYS A 443 26.85 3.29 10.01
N GLY A 444 26.17 2.80 11.05
CA GLY A 444 26.52 3.09 12.44
C GLY A 444 27.96 2.68 12.75
N ASN A 445 28.39 1.48 12.32
CA ASN A 445 29.75 1.00 12.51
C ASN A 445 30.80 1.80 11.74
N ILE A 446 30.52 2.23 10.51
CA ILE A 446 31.45 3.08 9.76
C ILE A 446 31.62 4.44 10.44
N ARG A 447 30.52 5.03 10.92
CA ARG A 447 30.52 6.33 11.59
C ARG A 447 31.18 6.24 12.97
N SER A 448 30.95 5.16 13.72
CA SER A 448 31.62 4.93 15.01
C SER A 448 33.12 4.73 14.83
N LEU A 449 33.54 3.99 13.80
CA LEU A 449 34.94 3.77 13.47
C LEU A 449 35.62 5.07 13.00
N TRP A 450 34.91 5.91 12.23
CA TRP A 450 35.39 7.24 11.87
C TRP A 450 35.53 8.15 13.08
N ARG A 451 34.53 8.21 13.97
CA ARG A 451 34.63 8.99 15.22
C ARG A 451 35.77 8.49 16.11
N ALA A 452 35.91 7.18 16.26
CA ALA A 452 37.01 6.58 17.02
C ALA A 452 38.38 6.98 16.43
N GLY A 453 38.50 6.98 15.10
CA GLY A 453 39.69 7.48 14.40
C GLY A 453 39.93 8.98 14.61
N VAL A 454 38.88 9.80 14.58
CA VAL A 454 38.98 11.26 14.82
C VAL A 454 39.39 11.55 16.27
N THR A 455 38.79 10.88 17.25
CA THR A 455 39.17 11.02 18.67
C THR A 455 40.58 10.49 18.95
N ALA A 456 41.06 9.51 18.19
CA ALA A 456 42.44 9.02 18.32
C ALA A 456 43.47 9.99 17.68
N LEU A 457 43.06 10.74 16.65
CA LEU A 457 43.90 11.74 15.97
C LEU A 457 43.90 13.10 16.66
N PHE A 458 42.81 13.43 17.38
CA PHE A 458 42.64 14.66 18.14
C PHE A 458 42.13 14.32 19.56
N PRO A 459 43.01 13.85 20.46
CA PRO A 459 42.65 13.47 21.82
C PRO A 459 42.22 14.65 22.70
#